data_AF-A0A812F3U3-F1
#
_entry.id   AF-A0A812F3U3-F1
#
_cell.length_a   1.000
_cell.length_b   1.000
_cell.length_c   1.000
_cell.angle_alpha   90.00
_cell.angle_beta   90.00
_cell.angle_gamma   90.00
#
_symmetry.space_group_name_H-M   'P 1'
#
loop_
_entity.id
_entity.type
_entity.pdbx_description
1 polymer ?
#
loop_
_entity_poly.entity_id
_entity_poly.type
_entity_poly.pdbx_seq_one_letter_code
_entity_poly.pdbx_strand_id
1 'polypeptide(L)'
;MAKHINRITNNEDEVKKKYNQNVSAEDEWSHITGVGSKIEAADPMNVSDRTIFFSNKIKPVTKQEIVQEKTEEMKDQMSNTNQYMKFVNVLLKQKTENIKKILEQEKRFAEELNCFRDTPKSRHELEKLNPKYVDEKDMHAILSNLEVEYGKIKEKFEYQQSLIEKTKNQLLAKMQQIEAVREELKYVEQKQTVKQVDDPLFTIKMELKKMGINDESGKISKALQMLANKSNDNANTQS
;
A
#
# COMPACT_ATOMS: atom_id res chain seq x y z
N MET A 1 -25.11 37.04 -2.14
CA MET A 1 -25.72 36.69 -0.85
C MET A 1 -25.20 35.33 -0.41
N ALA A 2 -24.14 35.33 0.39
CA ALA A 2 -23.50 34.12 0.92
C ALA A 2 -24.02 33.85 2.33
N LYS A 3 -24.54 32.64 2.59
CA LYS A 3 -24.88 32.17 3.94
C LYS A 3 -23.77 31.23 4.39
N HIS A 4 -22.87 31.73 5.24
CA HIS A 4 -21.90 30.92 5.96
C HIS A 4 -22.58 30.34 7.21
N ILE A 5 -22.53 29.02 7.37
CA ILE A 5 -22.92 28.36 8.63
C ILE A 5 -21.67 28.30 9.50
N ASN A 6 -21.77 28.89 10.68
CA ASN A 6 -20.71 29.08 11.65
C ASN A 6 -20.23 27.76 12.27
N ARG A 7 -18.91 27.64 12.32
CA ARG A 7 -18.10 26.63 13.01
C ARG A 7 -18.33 26.75 14.53
N ILE A 8 -18.84 25.69 15.17
CA ILE A 8 -18.86 25.57 16.64
C ILE A 8 -17.44 25.18 17.06
N THR A 9 -16.62 26.18 17.37
CA THR A 9 -15.46 26.07 18.25
C THR A 9 -15.89 26.61 19.60
N ASN A 10 -16.14 25.72 20.56
CA ASN A 10 -16.17 25.98 22.01
C ASN A 10 -16.56 24.66 22.68
N ASN A 11 -15.58 23.85 23.06
CA ASN A 11 -15.74 22.78 24.07
C ASN A 11 -14.40 22.17 24.53
N GLU A 12 -13.26 22.85 24.34
CA GLU A 12 -11.98 22.37 24.90
C GLU A 12 -11.71 22.91 26.32
N ASP A 13 -12.38 23.99 26.74
CA ASP A 13 -12.22 24.58 28.07
C ASP A 13 -13.10 23.93 29.16
N GLU A 14 -14.17 23.23 28.79
CA GLU A 14 -15.03 22.51 29.75
C GLU A 14 -14.43 21.17 30.18
N VAL A 15 -13.64 20.53 29.32
CA VAL A 15 -13.00 19.23 29.64
C VAL A 15 -11.84 19.42 30.61
N LYS A 16 -11.10 20.54 30.52
CA LYS A 16 -9.95 20.81 31.40
C LYS A 16 -10.32 21.24 32.83
N LYS A 17 -11.56 21.70 33.08
CA LYS A 17 -12.04 22.02 34.44
C LYS A 17 -12.49 20.81 35.27
N LYS A 18 -12.70 19.64 34.65
CA LYS A 18 -13.17 18.43 35.36
C LYS A 18 -12.06 17.55 35.93
N TYR A 19 -10.79 17.76 35.55
CA TYR A 19 -9.67 16.88 35.92
C TYR A 19 -8.64 17.52 36.86
N ASN A 20 -8.96 18.65 37.47
CA ASN A 20 -8.08 19.30 38.44
C ASN A 20 -8.88 19.86 39.60
N GLN A 21 -9.31 19.00 40.52
CA GLN A 21 -9.66 19.40 41.87
C GLN A 21 -9.50 18.22 42.81
N ASN A 22 -8.76 18.43 43.89
CA ASN A 22 -8.60 17.51 45.01
C ASN A 22 -9.95 17.31 45.70
N VAL A 23 -10.78 16.41 45.17
CA VAL A 23 -12.03 16.00 45.81
C VAL A 23 -11.70 14.84 46.75
N SER A 24 -11.81 15.09 48.05
CA SER A 24 -11.71 14.05 49.07
C SER A 24 -12.89 13.10 48.90
N ALA A 25 -12.67 11.80 49.07
CA ALA A 25 -13.68 10.75 48.87
C ALA A 25 -15.02 11.07 49.57
N GLU A 26 -14.98 11.73 50.73
CA GLU A 26 -16.15 12.17 51.49
C GLU A 26 -17.18 13.01 50.68
N ASP A 27 -16.72 13.79 49.70
CA ASP A 27 -17.58 14.69 48.91
C ASP A 27 -18.20 13.98 47.68
N GLU A 28 -17.61 12.88 47.24
CA GLU A 28 -18.21 12.03 46.20
C GLU A 28 -19.39 11.21 46.75
N TRP A 29 -19.41 10.92 48.05
CA TRP A 29 -20.51 10.20 48.72
C TRP A 29 -21.64 11.11 49.20
N SER A 30 -21.41 12.43 49.31
CA SER A 30 -22.39 13.39 49.83
C SER A 30 -23.63 13.55 48.95
N HIS A 31 -23.53 13.19 47.67
CA HIS A 31 -24.61 13.29 46.68
C HIS A 31 -25.54 12.07 46.66
N ILE A 32 -25.21 11.00 47.40
CA ILE A 32 -26.06 9.82 47.59
C ILE A 32 -26.96 10.07 48.81
N THR A 33 -27.76 11.14 48.77
CA THR A 33 -28.80 11.39 49.79
C THR A 33 -30.04 10.54 49.48
N GLY A 34 -29.91 9.23 49.67
CA GLY A 34 -31.00 8.27 49.45
C GLY A 34 -30.93 7.02 50.32
N VAL A 35 -29.95 6.94 51.24
CA VAL A 35 -29.78 5.81 52.15
C VAL A 35 -29.88 6.29 53.59
N GLY A 36 -30.95 5.88 54.27
CA GLY A 36 -31.04 5.64 55.72
C GLY A 36 -30.69 6.78 56.67
N SER A 37 -31.68 7.19 57.48
CA SER A 37 -31.50 7.99 58.71
C SER A 37 -30.23 7.60 59.49
N LYS A 38 -29.40 8.60 59.83
CA LYS A 38 -28.26 8.48 60.74
C LYS A 38 -28.70 7.72 61.99
N ILE A 39 -28.20 6.50 62.17
CA ILE A 39 -28.30 5.80 63.44
C ILE A 39 -27.30 6.49 64.36
N GLU A 40 -27.80 7.24 65.34
CA GLU A 40 -26.96 7.70 66.45
C GLU A 40 -26.35 6.45 67.10
N ALA A 41 -25.02 6.37 67.03
CA ALA A 41 -24.27 5.29 67.67
C ALA A 41 -24.45 5.42 69.18
N ALA A 42 -25.41 4.68 69.74
CA ALA A 42 -25.51 4.47 71.17
C ALA A 42 -24.18 3.87 71.65
N ASP A 43 -23.59 4.51 72.65
CA ASP A 43 -22.33 4.11 73.28
C ASP A 43 -22.35 2.61 73.64
N PRO A 44 -21.47 1.78 73.03
CA PRO A 44 -21.44 0.34 73.27
C PRO A 44 -21.03 -0.03 74.71
N MET A 45 -20.62 0.93 75.53
CA MET A 45 -20.28 0.75 76.94
C MET A 45 -21.40 1.08 77.93
N ASN A 46 -22.55 1.57 77.45
CA ASN A 46 -23.72 1.76 78.30
C ASN A 46 -24.50 0.45 78.47
N VAL A 47 -23.97 -0.44 79.31
CA VAL A 47 -24.64 -1.66 79.75
C VAL A 47 -25.65 -1.28 80.83
N SER A 48 -26.86 -0.89 80.43
CA SER A 48 -28.00 -0.90 81.35
C SER A 48 -28.20 -2.35 81.81
N ASP A 49 -28.19 -2.58 83.13
CA ASP A 49 -28.19 -3.89 83.76
C ASP A 49 -29.22 -4.83 83.09
N ARG A 50 -28.72 -5.73 82.24
CA ARG A 50 -29.54 -6.77 81.62
C ARG A 50 -29.88 -7.80 82.70
N THR A 51 -30.93 -7.54 83.45
CA THR A 51 -31.53 -8.55 84.33
C THR A 51 -32.07 -9.67 83.45
N ILE A 52 -31.33 -10.79 83.38
CA ILE A 52 -31.75 -11.99 82.65
C ILE A 52 -32.71 -12.76 83.56
N PHE A 53 -34.01 -12.73 83.23
CA PHE A 53 -34.97 -13.65 83.82
C PHE A 53 -34.93 -14.96 83.05
N PHE A 54 -34.38 -16.02 83.65
CA PHE A 54 -34.52 -17.37 83.12
C PHE A 54 -35.93 -17.88 83.40
N SER A 55 -36.87 -17.66 82.48
CA SER A 55 -38.09 -18.45 82.48
C SER A 55 -37.72 -19.87 82.01
N ASN A 56 -37.52 -20.78 82.96
CA ASN A 56 -37.30 -22.22 82.69
C ASN A 56 -38.61 -22.89 82.24
N LYS A 57 -39.23 -22.38 81.18
CA LYS A 57 -40.36 -22.99 80.49
C LYS A 57 -39.91 -23.28 79.07
N ILE A 58 -39.29 -24.44 78.89
CA ILE A 58 -39.17 -25.09 77.59
C ILE A 58 -40.61 -25.23 77.08
N LYS A 59 -41.02 -24.40 76.14
CA LYS A 59 -42.24 -24.69 75.36
C LYS A 59 -41.94 -25.97 74.60
N PRO A 60 -42.74 -27.04 74.75
CA PRO A 60 -42.55 -28.24 73.96
C PRO A 60 -42.87 -27.89 72.50
N VAL A 61 -41.83 -27.63 71.70
CA VAL A 61 -41.95 -27.45 70.26
C VAL A 61 -42.47 -28.78 69.71
N THR A 62 -43.68 -28.77 69.18
CA THR A 62 -44.28 -29.99 68.61
C THR A 62 -43.49 -30.40 67.36
N LYS A 63 -43.45 -31.70 67.05
CA LYS A 63 -42.74 -32.21 65.85
C LYS A 63 -43.17 -31.50 64.55
N GLN A 64 -44.38 -30.94 64.51
CA GLN A 64 -44.89 -30.12 63.42
C GLN A 64 -44.20 -28.76 63.29
N GLU A 65 -43.88 -28.10 64.40
CA GLU A 65 -43.26 -26.77 64.43
C GLU A 65 -41.78 -26.86 63.99
N ILE A 66 -41.06 -27.93 64.38
CA ILE A 66 -39.70 -28.23 63.88
C ILE A 66 -39.71 -28.52 62.37
N VAL A 67 -40.73 -29.22 61.87
CA VAL A 67 -40.86 -29.51 60.45
C VAL A 67 -41.22 -28.25 59.68
N GLN A 68 -42.05 -27.37 60.23
CA GLN A 68 -42.37 -26.08 59.62
C GLN A 68 -41.15 -25.16 59.55
N GLU A 69 -40.38 -25.04 60.65
CA GLU A 69 -39.14 -24.24 60.69
C GLU A 69 -38.13 -24.74 59.65
N LYS A 70 -37.88 -26.05 59.58
CA LYS A 70 -37.01 -26.63 58.52
C LYS A 70 -37.55 -26.41 57.11
N THR A 71 -38.87 -26.41 56.95
CA THR A 71 -39.50 -26.15 55.64
C THR A 71 -39.34 -24.69 55.24
N GLU A 72 -39.44 -23.76 56.19
CA GLU A 72 -39.20 -22.33 55.98
C GLU A 72 -37.72 -22.05 55.69
N GLU A 73 -36.78 -22.66 56.42
CA GLU A 73 -35.35 -22.57 56.12
C GLU A 73 -35.02 -23.11 54.72
N MET A 74 -35.59 -24.27 54.34
CA MET A 74 -35.44 -24.80 52.98
C MET A 74 -36.04 -23.89 51.92
N LYS A 75 -37.20 -23.28 52.20
CA LYS A 75 -37.85 -22.32 51.31
C LYS A 75 -37.02 -21.05 51.16
N ASP A 76 -36.39 -20.57 52.22
CA ASP A 76 -35.51 -19.40 52.20
C ASP A 76 -34.20 -19.70 51.46
N GLN A 77 -33.59 -20.86 51.68
CA GLN A 77 -32.43 -21.31 50.90
C GLN A 77 -32.78 -21.47 49.42
N MET A 78 -33.95 -22.04 49.10
CA MET A 78 -34.43 -22.19 47.73
C MET A 78 -34.79 -20.84 47.10
N SER A 79 -35.34 -19.90 47.87
CA SER A 79 -35.63 -18.53 47.45
C SER A 79 -34.35 -17.76 47.15
N ASN A 80 -33.36 -17.82 48.04
CA ASN A 80 -32.06 -17.18 47.87
C ASN A 80 -31.29 -17.77 46.67
N THR A 81 -31.32 -19.09 46.52
CA THR A 81 -30.73 -19.77 45.34
C THR A 81 -31.44 -19.36 44.05
N ASN A 82 -32.77 -19.24 44.05
CA ASN A 82 -33.53 -18.75 42.91
C ASN A 82 -33.23 -17.28 42.57
N GLN A 83 -33.00 -16.43 43.58
CA GLN A 83 -32.58 -15.05 43.39
C GLN A 83 -31.17 -14.97 42.80
N TYR A 84 -30.24 -15.77 43.30
CA TYR A 84 -28.90 -15.91 42.73
C TYR A 84 -28.94 -16.38 41.27
N MET A 85 -29.73 -17.42 40.97
CA MET A 85 -29.90 -17.91 39.59
C MET A 85 -30.52 -16.86 38.67
N LYS A 86 -31.49 -16.07 39.15
CA LYS A 86 -32.04 -14.93 38.41
C LYS A 86 -30.97 -13.88 38.14
N PHE A 87 -30.17 -13.51 39.14
CA PHE A 87 -29.09 -12.52 39.00
C PHE A 87 -28.02 -12.99 38.00
N VAL A 88 -27.57 -14.24 38.11
CA VAL A 88 -26.61 -14.85 37.18
C VAL A 88 -27.17 -14.87 35.76
N ASN A 89 -28.44 -15.23 35.58
CA ASN A 89 -29.09 -15.22 34.27
C ASN A 89 -29.20 -13.81 33.67
N VAL A 90 -29.48 -12.79 34.50
CA VAL A 90 -29.49 -11.38 34.05
C VAL A 90 -28.09 -10.94 33.64
N LEU A 91 -27.07 -11.27 34.43
CA LEU A 91 -25.67 -11.00 34.10
C LEU A 91 -25.22 -11.68 32.81
N LEU A 92 -25.56 -12.96 32.64
CA LEU A 92 -25.27 -13.71 31.42
C LEU A 92 -25.96 -13.08 30.21
N LYS A 93 -27.24 -12.71 30.31
CA LYS A 93 -27.94 -11.99 29.25
C LYS A 93 -27.25 -10.67 28.90
N GLN A 94 -26.91 -9.86 29.91
CA GLN A 94 -26.21 -8.60 29.70
C GLN A 94 -24.84 -8.79 29.03
N LYS A 95 -24.07 -9.81 29.42
CA LYS A 95 -22.80 -10.14 28.76
C LYS A 95 -23.00 -10.60 27.33
N THR A 96 -24.00 -11.45 27.06
CA THR A 96 -24.30 -11.88 25.68
C THR A 96 -24.78 -10.73 24.79
N GLU A 97 -25.55 -9.78 25.33
CA GLU A 97 -25.96 -8.57 24.61
C GLU A 97 -24.77 -7.66 24.30
N ASN A 98 -23.85 -7.48 25.26
CA ASN A 98 -22.64 -6.71 25.03
C ASN A 98 -21.74 -7.36 23.97
N ILE A 99 -21.60 -8.68 23.98
CA ILE A 99 -20.87 -9.42 22.93
C ILE A 99 -21.54 -9.20 21.56
N LYS A 100 -22.87 -9.28 21.48
CA LYS A 100 -23.60 -9.02 20.23
C LYS A 100 -23.36 -7.59 19.73
N LYS A 101 -23.38 -6.60 20.62
CA LYS A 101 -23.08 -5.20 20.26
C LYS A 101 -21.66 -5.04 19.73
N ILE A 102 -20.67 -5.68 20.36
CA ILE A 102 -19.28 -5.66 19.90
C ILE A 102 -19.17 -6.32 18.52
N LEU A 103 -19.83 -7.47 18.30
CA LEU A 103 -19.83 -8.16 17.01
C LEU A 103 -20.49 -7.31 15.92
N GLU A 104 -21.58 -6.60 16.24
CA GLU A 104 -22.22 -5.68 15.30
C GLU A 104 -21.33 -4.46 15.01
N GLN A 105 -20.62 -3.93 16.01
CA GLN A 105 -19.62 -2.87 15.83
C GLN A 105 -18.43 -3.33 14.99
N GLU A 106 -17.94 -4.56 15.20
CA GLU A 106 -16.90 -5.17 14.37
C GLU A 106 -17.37 -5.31 12.93
N LYS A 107 -18.61 -5.76 12.72
CA LYS A 107 -19.20 -5.87 11.38
C LYS A 107 -19.31 -4.49 10.71
N ARG A 108 -19.82 -3.48 11.41
CA ARG A 108 -19.87 -2.10 10.90
C ARG A 108 -18.49 -1.54 10.60
N PHE A 109 -17.52 -1.81 11.48
CA PHE A 109 -16.13 -1.40 11.29
C PHE A 109 -15.49 -2.12 10.09
N ALA A 110 -15.81 -3.40 9.87
CA ALA A 110 -15.38 -4.14 8.68
C ALA A 110 -16.02 -3.59 7.40
N GLU A 111 -17.30 -3.19 7.45
CA GLU A 111 -17.99 -2.51 6.34
C GLU A 111 -17.38 -1.14 6.06
N GLU A 112 -17.07 -0.34 7.08
CA GLU A 112 -16.38 0.94 6.96
C GLU A 112 -14.95 0.75 6.42
N LEU A 113 -14.19 -0.23 6.92
CA LEU A 113 -12.89 -0.62 6.37
C LEU A 113 -13.00 -1.04 4.90
N ASN A 114 -14.09 -1.68 4.51
CA ASN A 114 -14.33 -2.04 3.11
C ASN A 114 -14.59 -0.80 2.23
N CYS A 115 -15.14 0.29 2.80
CA CYS A 115 -15.25 1.58 2.13
C CYS A 115 -13.91 2.32 2.00
N PHE A 116 -12.97 2.08 2.92
CA PHE A 116 -11.61 2.66 2.87
C PHE A 116 -10.56 1.78 2.19
N ARG A 117 -10.90 0.53 1.87
CA ARG A 117 -10.07 -0.32 1.02
C ARG A 117 -10.13 0.21 -0.41
N ASP A 118 -9.24 1.16 -0.71
CA ASP A 118 -8.78 1.52 -2.05
C ASP A 118 -8.02 0.37 -2.74
N THR A 119 -8.37 -0.88 -2.44
CA THR A 119 -7.94 -2.02 -3.23
C THR A 119 -9.00 -2.23 -4.30
N PRO A 120 -8.68 -2.03 -5.58
CA PRO A 120 -9.64 -2.22 -6.65
C PRO A 120 -10.20 -3.64 -6.56
N LYS A 121 -11.53 -3.76 -6.44
CA LYS A 121 -12.21 -5.05 -6.56
C LYS A 121 -11.71 -5.69 -7.84
N SER A 122 -11.16 -6.90 -7.73
CA SER A 122 -10.62 -7.61 -8.88
C SER A 122 -11.71 -7.75 -9.95
N ARG A 123 -11.34 -7.66 -11.23
CA ARG A 123 -12.25 -7.84 -12.38
C ARG A 123 -13.13 -9.10 -12.23
N HIS A 124 -12.63 -10.13 -11.55
CA HIS A 124 -13.32 -11.38 -11.27
C HIS A 124 -14.41 -11.31 -10.19
N GLU A 125 -14.35 -10.32 -9.30
CA GLU A 125 -15.38 -10.02 -8.30
C GLU A 125 -16.47 -9.09 -8.89
N LEU A 126 -16.10 -8.25 -9.85
CA LEU A 126 -17.01 -7.36 -10.58
C LEU A 126 -17.91 -8.11 -11.59
N GLU A 127 -17.40 -9.15 -12.26
CA GLU A 127 -18.20 -10.01 -13.15
C GLU A 127 -19.23 -10.88 -12.40
N LYS A 128 -19.11 -11.00 -11.06
CA LYS A 128 -20.04 -11.76 -10.21
C LYS A 128 -21.13 -10.89 -9.57
N LEU A 129 -21.17 -9.58 -9.84
CA LEU A 129 -22.26 -8.71 -9.39
C LEU A 129 -23.55 -9.10 -10.12
N ASN A 130 -24.42 -9.77 -9.39
CA ASN A 130 -25.75 -10.15 -9.86
C ASN A 130 -26.49 -8.85 -10.25
N PRO A 131 -26.93 -8.66 -11.51
CA PRO A 131 -27.49 -7.40 -12.01
C PRO A 131 -28.78 -6.94 -11.31
N LYS A 132 -29.30 -7.74 -10.39
CA LYS A 132 -30.50 -7.47 -9.59
C LYS A 132 -30.23 -6.57 -8.36
N TYR A 133 -28.97 -6.35 -7.96
CA TYR A 133 -28.62 -5.61 -6.74
C TYR A 133 -27.58 -4.50 -6.96
N VAL A 134 -27.39 -4.04 -8.19
CA VAL A 134 -26.45 -2.96 -8.49
C VAL A 134 -27.20 -1.63 -8.47
N ASP A 135 -26.87 -0.76 -7.52
CA ASP A 135 -27.43 0.59 -7.45
C ASP A 135 -26.74 1.54 -8.44
N GLU A 136 -27.43 2.60 -8.86
CA GLU A 136 -26.90 3.63 -9.77
C GLU A 136 -25.57 4.23 -9.25
N LYS A 137 -25.46 4.39 -7.93
CA LYS A 137 -24.23 4.87 -7.27
C LYS A 137 -23.05 3.91 -7.46
N ASP A 138 -23.30 2.61 -7.42
CA ASP A 138 -22.26 1.61 -7.63
C ASP A 138 -21.79 1.62 -9.09
N MET A 139 -22.72 1.80 -10.04
CA MET A 139 -22.37 1.97 -11.45
C MET A 139 -21.52 3.23 -11.69
N HIS A 140 -21.86 4.36 -11.06
CA HIS A 140 -21.05 5.58 -11.16
C HIS A 140 -19.66 5.41 -10.54
N ALA A 141 -19.55 4.71 -9.41
CA ALA A 141 -18.26 4.40 -8.81
C ALA A 141 -17.41 3.51 -9.74
N ILE A 142 -18.02 2.50 -10.36
CA ILE A 142 -17.35 1.65 -11.35
C ILE A 142 -16.89 2.46 -12.56
N LEU A 143 -17.76 3.31 -13.11
CA LEU A 143 -17.43 4.17 -14.25
C LEU A 143 -16.25 5.09 -13.92
N SER A 144 -16.31 5.79 -12.79
CA SER A 144 -15.24 6.69 -12.34
C SER A 144 -13.92 5.95 -12.17
N ASN A 145 -13.95 4.73 -11.63
CA ASN A 145 -12.75 3.92 -11.48
C ASN A 145 -12.17 3.49 -12.84
N LEU A 146 -13.02 3.06 -13.77
CA LEU A 146 -12.60 2.68 -15.12
C LEU A 146 -12.01 3.87 -15.88
N GLU A 147 -12.56 5.08 -15.72
CA GLU A 147 -12.01 6.30 -16.32
C GLU A 147 -10.62 6.64 -15.76
N VAL A 148 -10.43 6.50 -14.44
CA VAL A 148 -9.13 6.70 -13.79
C VAL A 148 -8.11 5.64 -14.24
N GLU A 149 -8.50 4.37 -14.31
CA GLU A 149 -7.63 3.30 -14.80
C GLU A 149 -7.27 3.51 -16.27
N TYR A 150 -8.23 3.90 -17.10
CA TYR A 150 -8.01 4.24 -18.49
C TYR A 150 -6.98 5.38 -18.62
N GLY A 151 -7.13 6.45 -17.83
CA GLY A 151 -6.17 7.55 -17.80
C GLY A 151 -4.75 7.08 -17.49
N LYS A 152 -4.58 6.28 -16.43
CA LYS A 152 -3.26 5.72 -16.05
C LYS A 152 -2.67 4.83 -17.13
N ILE A 153 -3.48 4.02 -17.79
CA ILE A 153 -3.02 3.14 -18.88
C ILE A 153 -2.62 3.98 -20.10
N LYS A 154 -3.41 5.01 -20.44
CA LYS A 154 -3.13 5.93 -21.54
C LYS A 154 -1.80 6.67 -21.33
N GLU A 155 -1.56 7.21 -20.14
CA GLU A 155 -0.29 7.87 -19.82
C GLU A 155 0.91 6.92 -19.96
N LYS A 156 0.79 5.68 -19.47
CA LYS A 156 1.82 4.65 -19.63
C LYS A 156 2.08 4.34 -21.10
N PHE A 157 1.02 4.24 -21.90
CA PHE A 157 1.11 4.00 -23.33
C PHE A 157 1.83 5.15 -24.06
N GLU A 158 1.45 6.40 -23.77
CA GLU A 158 2.09 7.59 -24.35
C GLU A 158 3.58 7.67 -23.98
N TYR A 159 3.93 7.38 -22.72
CA TYR A 159 5.32 7.30 -22.29
C TYR A 159 6.11 6.25 -23.08
N GLN A 160 5.57 5.03 -23.21
CA GLN A 160 6.21 3.96 -23.96
C GLN A 160 6.34 4.31 -25.45
N GLN A 161 5.34 4.94 -26.04
CA GLN A 161 5.38 5.41 -27.42
C GLN A 161 6.51 6.42 -27.63
N SER A 162 6.68 7.37 -26.70
CA SER A 162 7.78 8.34 -26.75
C SER A 162 9.17 7.67 -26.65
N LEU A 163 9.28 6.60 -25.87
CA LEU A 163 10.52 5.83 -25.73
C LEU A 163 10.85 5.07 -27.02
N ILE A 164 9.84 4.47 -27.65
CA ILE A 164 9.96 3.80 -28.95
C ILE A 164 10.42 4.80 -30.01
N GLU A 165 9.83 6.01 -30.04
CA GLU A 165 10.21 7.04 -31.00
C GLU A 165 11.65 7.53 -30.80
N LYS A 166 12.07 7.77 -29.55
CA LYS A 166 13.46 8.09 -29.22
C LYS A 166 14.42 7.00 -29.69
N THR A 167 14.07 5.74 -29.46
CA THR A 167 14.88 4.58 -29.85
C THR A 167 14.97 4.47 -31.38
N LYS A 168 13.86 4.69 -32.09
CA LYS A 168 13.82 4.72 -33.56
C LYS A 168 14.72 5.82 -34.13
N ASN A 169 14.71 7.01 -33.54
CA ASN A 169 15.58 8.11 -33.96
C ASN A 169 17.06 7.80 -33.72
N GLN A 170 17.40 7.18 -32.58
CA GLN A 170 18.76 6.70 -32.32
C GLN A 170 19.21 5.64 -33.33
N LEU A 171 18.33 4.72 -33.70
CA LEU A 171 18.60 3.69 -34.71
C LEU A 171 18.92 4.33 -36.06
N LEU A 172 18.11 5.30 -36.51
CA LEU A 172 18.34 6.03 -37.76
C LEU A 172 19.68 6.79 -37.74
N ALA A 173 19.98 7.48 -36.64
CA ALA A 173 21.26 8.18 -36.50
C ALA A 173 22.45 7.21 -36.54
N LYS A 174 22.34 6.03 -35.93
CA LYS A 174 23.38 5.00 -35.99
C LYS A 174 23.53 4.41 -37.38
N MET A 175 22.44 4.23 -38.11
CA MET A 175 22.48 3.79 -39.51
C MET A 175 23.23 4.79 -40.39
N GLN A 176 22.95 6.09 -40.25
CA GLN A 176 23.67 7.16 -40.95
C GLN A 176 25.16 7.19 -40.59
N GLN A 177 25.50 7.00 -39.30
CA GLN A 177 26.90 6.88 -38.86
C GLN A 177 27.61 5.68 -39.52
N ILE A 178 26.94 4.54 -39.62
CA ILE A 178 27.49 3.36 -40.31
C ILE A 178 27.71 3.64 -41.79
N GLU A 179 26.78 4.31 -42.46
CA GLU A 179 26.93 4.69 -43.87
C GLU A 179 28.10 5.65 -44.09
N ALA A 180 28.24 6.69 -43.27
CA ALA A 180 29.36 7.62 -43.33
C ALA A 180 30.71 6.91 -43.14
N VAL A 181 30.82 6.03 -42.13
CA VAL A 181 32.04 5.25 -41.89
C VAL A 181 32.33 4.30 -43.07
N ARG A 182 31.31 3.69 -43.66
CA ARG A 182 31.49 2.83 -44.86
C ARG A 182 32.00 3.63 -46.07
N GLU A 183 31.53 4.86 -46.26
CA GLU A 183 32.02 5.73 -47.32
C GLU A 183 33.48 6.16 -47.09
N GLU A 184 33.82 6.54 -45.85
CA GLU A 184 35.21 6.84 -45.47
C GLU A 184 36.13 5.63 -45.68
N LEU A 185 35.66 4.42 -45.33
CA LEU A 185 36.42 3.19 -45.51
C LEU A 185 36.71 2.94 -46.99
N LYS A 186 35.70 3.07 -47.88
CA LYS A 186 35.89 2.97 -49.34
C LYS A 186 36.90 4.00 -49.85
N TYR A 187 36.86 5.23 -49.35
CA TYR A 187 37.80 6.27 -49.74
C TYR A 187 39.25 5.95 -49.30
N VAL A 188 39.42 5.40 -48.10
CA VAL A 188 40.73 4.95 -47.60
C VAL A 188 41.25 3.77 -48.43
N GLU A 189 40.41 2.78 -48.75
CA GLU A 189 40.77 1.65 -49.61
C GLU A 189 41.22 2.12 -51.00
N GLN A 190 40.48 3.04 -51.63
CA GLN A 190 40.85 3.64 -52.92
C GLN A 190 42.17 4.41 -52.86
N LYS A 191 42.45 5.11 -51.75
CA LYS A 191 43.75 5.77 -51.55
C LYS A 191 44.89 4.78 -51.38
N GLN A 192 44.66 3.65 -50.72
CA GLN A 192 45.68 2.62 -50.52
C GLN A 192 45.99 1.89 -51.83
N THR A 193 45.00 1.59 -52.67
CA THR A 193 45.24 0.97 -53.99
C THR A 193 46.01 1.88 -54.94
N VAL A 194 45.77 3.20 -54.92
CA VAL A 194 46.56 4.17 -55.71
C VAL A 194 48.02 4.27 -55.24
N LYS A 195 48.29 4.04 -53.95
CA LYS A 195 49.66 4.05 -53.40
C LYS A 195 50.42 2.73 -53.58
N GLN A 196 49.77 1.62 -53.90
CA GLN A 196 50.44 0.31 -54.04
C GLN A 196 50.95 0.00 -55.46
N VAL A 197 50.63 0.81 -56.47
CA VAL A 197 51.22 0.66 -57.82
C VAL A 197 52.52 1.47 -57.93
N ASP A 198 53.49 1.18 -57.07
CA ASP A 198 54.86 1.70 -57.16
C ASP A 198 55.68 0.83 -58.14
N ASP A 199 55.21 0.69 -59.37
CA ASP A 199 56.10 0.35 -60.49
C ASP A 199 56.63 1.69 -61.05
N PRO A 200 57.92 2.03 -60.82
CA PRO A 200 58.48 3.29 -61.27
C PRO A 200 58.39 3.44 -62.79
N LEU A 201 58.41 2.33 -63.55
CA LEU A 201 58.23 2.37 -64.99
C LEU A 201 56.79 2.72 -65.39
N PHE A 202 55.80 2.16 -64.68
CA PHE A 202 54.40 2.48 -64.89
C PHE A 202 54.09 3.95 -64.53
N THR A 203 54.71 4.45 -63.46
CA THR A 203 54.57 5.86 -63.01
C THR A 203 55.12 6.82 -64.05
N ILE A 204 56.29 6.53 -64.61
CA ILE A 204 56.89 7.34 -65.70
C ILE A 204 56.03 7.26 -66.97
N LYS A 205 55.49 6.08 -67.32
CA LYS A 205 54.60 5.92 -68.48
C LYS A 205 53.30 6.74 -68.31
N MET A 206 52.75 6.78 -67.11
CA MET A 206 51.56 7.57 -66.75
C MET A 206 51.82 9.09 -66.80
N GLU A 207 52.96 9.55 -66.30
CA GLU A 207 53.41 10.96 -66.36
C GLU A 207 53.58 11.44 -67.81
N LEU A 208 54.26 10.65 -68.65
CA LEU A 208 54.45 10.98 -70.07
C LEU A 208 53.12 11.07 -70.83
N LYS A 209 52.17 10.19 -70.52
CA LYS A 209 50.81 10.23 -71.07
C LYS A 209 50.05 11.50 -70.64
N LYS A 210 50.22 11.94 -69.39
CA LYS A 210 49.67 13.23 -68.90
C LYS A 210 50.27 14.44 -69.60
N MET A 211 51.53 14.37 -70.02
CA MET A 211 52.20 15.40 -70.82
C MET A 211 51.84 15.36 -72.32
N GLY A 212 50.92 14.49 -72.73
CA GLY A 212 50.43 14.39 -74.11
C GLY A 212 51.33 13.59 -75.05
N ILE A 213 52.35 12.90 -74.52
CA ILE A 213 53.26 12.04 -75.31
C ILE A 213 52.64 10.63 -75.33
N ASN A 214 51.76 10.40 -76.29
CA ASN A 214 51.02 9.14 -76.43
C ASN A 214 51.68 8.13 -77.38
N ASP A 215 52.71 8.54 -78.11
CA ASP A 215 53.34 7.69 -79.13
C ASP A 215 54.28 6.65 -78.50
N GLU A 216 53.88 5.38 -78.54
CA GLU A 216 54.75 4.23 -78.19
C GLU A 216 55.96 4.10 -79.15
N SER A 217 55.98 4.89 -80.23
CA SER A 217 57.06 4.98 -81.23
C SER A 217 58.19 5.94 -80.84
N GLY A 218 57.97 6.82 -79.86
CA GLY A 218 58.92 7.87 -79.48
C GLY A 218 60.26 7.32 -78.93
N LYS A 219 61.34 8.10 -79.10
CA LYS A 219 62.68 7.75 -78.56
C LYS A 219 62.65 7.45 -77.05
N ILE A 220 61.76 8.12 -76.32
CA ILE A 220 61.57 7.96 -74.87
C ILE A 220 60.92 6.61 -74.55
N SER A 221 59.88 6.20 -75.29
CA SER A 221 59.22 4.90 -75.14
C SER A 221 60.19 3.74 -75.42
N LYS A 222 61.03 3.86 -76.46
CA LYS A 222 62.10 2.89 -76.74
C LYS A 222 63.16 2.83 -75.63
N ALA A 223 63.54 3.97 -75.07
CA ALA A 223 64.49 4.02 -73.95
C ALA A 223 63.92 3.37 -72.68
N LEU A 224 62.63 3.57 -72.39
CA LEU A 224 61.94 2.90 -71.28
C LEU A 224 61.84 1.39 -71.48
N GLN A 225 61.55 0.94 -72.70
CA GLN A 225 61.51 -0.49 -73.02
C GLN A 225 62.92 -1.13 -72.94
N MET A 226 63.96 -0.42 -73.36
CA MET A 226 65.35 -0.87 -73.17
C MET A 226 65.73 -0.91 -71.68
N LEU A 227 65.26 0.04 -70.87
CA LEU A 227 65.47 0.01 -69.41
C LEU A 227 64.76 -1.20 -68.78
N ALA A 228 63.52 -1.47 -69.16
CA ALA A 228 62.75 -2.63 -68.70
C ALA A 228 63.44 -3.96 -69.03
N ASN A 229 63.97 -4.06 -70.26
CA ASN A 229 64.69 -5.25 -70.70
C ASN A 229 66.04 -5.40 -69.97
N LYS A 230 66.78 -4.30 -69.77
CA LYS A 230 68.06 -4.32 -69.06
C LYS A 230 67.90 -4.62 -67.57
N SER A 231 66.82 -4.18 -66.93
CA SER A 231 66.49 -4.58 -65.56
C SER A 231 66.16 -6.07 -65.46
N ASN A 232 65.51 -6.64 -66.47
CA ASN A 232 65.21 -8.08 -66.51
C ASN A 232 66.45 -8.94 -66.85
N ASP A 233 67.33 -8.48 -67.73
CA ASP A 233 68.56 -9.20 -68.09
C ASP A 233 69.58 -9.25 -66.93
N ASN A 234 69.66 -8.18 -66.14
CA ASN A 234 70.48 -8.15 -64.92
C ASN A 234 69.93 -9.05 -63.80
N ALA A 235 68.62 -9.30 -63.78
CA ALA A 235 68.00 -10.23 -62.82
C ALA A 235 68.28 -11.70 -63.18
N ASN A 236 68.43 -12.02 -64.47
CA ASN A 236 68.72 -13.38 -64.96
C ASN A 236 70.21 -13.74 -65.01
N THR A 237 71.13 -12.78 -64.88
CA THR A 237 72.59 -13.03 -64.88
C THR A 237 73.19 -13.18 -63.47
N GLN A 238 72.37 -13.09 -62.42
CA GLN A 238 72.76 -13.35 -61.02
C GLN A 238 72.18 -14.66 -60.45
N SER A 239 71.74 -15.60 -61.31
CA SER A 239 71.39 -16.99 -60.92
C SER A 239 72.43 -17.98 -61.42
#